data_AF-A0A3C8C970-F1
#
_entry.id   AF-A0A3C8C970-F1
#
_cell.length_a   1.000
_cell.length_b   1.000
_cell.length_c   1.000
_cell.angle_alpha   90.00
_cell.angle_beta   90.00
_cell.angle_gamma   90.00
#
_symmetry.space_group_name_H-M   'P 1'
#
loop_
_entity.id
_entity.type
_entity.pdbx_description
1 polymer ?
#
loop_
_entity_poly.entity_id
_entity_poly.type
_entity_poly.pdbx_seq_one_letter_code
_entity_poly.pdbx_strand_id
1 'polypeptide(L)'
;MKTALLFPPQWYPSQPYLALPTLKAHLESKGHEVDQFDFNIESYEIFLSRGYLDHCVETVQKRLSLPAYTSEEQEVKAVYRDILSDKAFLDSILNEVEDAKNVLRDEERFFQFETYKKAYTTLKMAMKLISYAHYPSRLDLDSFFMMGNPEENLSGILSATADPIRNPFIRMYEDYLLGNVAWDDYGLVGLSIIHIGQVIPGLTLARILRQRFDHLHIVIGGSVFNRHADLLDNKQALFEEFFHSVIVSEGEKPLAELVTHLKTGK
;
A
#
# COMPACT_ATOMS: atom_id res chain seq x y z
N MET A 1 8.17 10.55 -23.38
CA MET A 1 7.74 9.53 -22.42
C MET A 1 8.24 9.90 -21.05
N LYS A 2 7.31 10.18 -20.14
CA LYS A 2 7.56 10.52 -18.74
C LYS A 2 7.59 9.24 -17.91
N THR A 3 8.36 9.25 -16.83
CA THR A 3 8.50 8.13 -15.89
C THR A 3 7.85 8.50 -14.55
N ALA A 4 7.01 7.61 -14.01
CA ALA A 4 6.52 7.70 -12.64
C ALA A 4 7.29 6.72 -11.76
N LEU A 5 7.91 7.20 -10.67
CA LEU A 5 8.53 6.35 -9.65
C LEU A 5 7.67 6.33 -8.40
N LEU A 6 7.23 5.15 -7.97
CA LEU A 6 6.27 4.98 -6.89
C LEU A 6 6.89 4.18 -5.76
N PHE A 7 6.70 4.67 -4.54
CA PHE A 7 6.96 3.92 -3.32
C PHE A 7 5.63 3.38 -2.79
N PRO A 8 5.35 2.08 -2.93
CA PRO A 8 4.07 1.52 -2.54
C PRO A 8 3.99 1.34 -1.01
N PRO A 9 2.78 1.29 -0.43
CA PRO A 9 2.60 0.72 0.90
C PRO A 9 2.99 -0.76 0.89
N GLN A 10 3.20 -1.42 2.02
CA GLN A 10 3.13 -0.91 3.39
C GLN A 10 4.53 -0.63 3.95
N TRP A 11 4.77 0.60 4.42
CA TRP A 11 6.01 1.03 5.05
C TRP A 11 5.76 2.02 6.20
N TYR A 12 6.76 2.18 7.08
CA TYR A 12 6.69 3.10 8.20
C TYR A 12 6.56 4.56 7.71
N PRO A 13 5.49 5.30 8.09
CA PRO A 13 5.29 6.67 7.62
C PRO A 13 6.35 7.65 8.14
N SER A 14 7.05 7.31 9.23
CA SER A 14 8.13 8.11 9.80
C SER A 14 9.51 7.81 9.21
N GLN A 15 9.62 6.90 8.24
CA GLN A 15 10.90 6.50 7.64
C GLN A 15 10.90 6.81 6.14
N PRO A 16 11.31 8.02 5.72
CA PRO A 16 11.32 8.40 4.31
C PRO A 16 12.28 7.53 3.50
N TYR A 17 11.84 7.12 2.31
CA TYR A 17 12.63 6.26 1.44
C TYR A 17 13.47 7.05 0.44
N LEU A 18 14.80 7.00 0.60
CA LEU A 18 15.74 7.86 -0.13
C LEU A 18 16.08 7.40 -1.56
N ALA A 19 15.80 6.14 -1.94
CA ALA A 19 16.24 5.66 -3.25
C ALA A 19 15.48 6.30 -4.40
N LEU A 20 14.18 6.61 -4.21
CA LEU A 20 13.37 7.26 -5.24
C LEU A 20 13.93 8.65 -5.62
N PRO A 21 14.26 9.53 -4.65
CA PRO A 21 14.93 10.79 -4.95
C PRO A 21 16.26 10.62 -5.68
N THR A 22 17.07 9.62 -5.31
CA THR A 22 18.34 9.30 -5.97
C THR A 22 18.12 8.88 -7.43
N LEU A 23 17.17 7.96 -7.67
CA LEU A 23 16.82 7.51 -9.02
C LEU A 23 16.27 8.65 -9.88
N LYS A 24 15.41 9.51 -9.30
CA LYS A 24 14.91 10.71 -9.98
C LYS A 24 16.08 11.61 -10.42
N ALA A 25 16.95 11.99 -9.49
CA ALA A 25 18.08 12.86 -9.78
C ALA A 25 19.01 12.26 -10.86
N HIS A 26 19.25 10.95 -10.80
CA HIS A 26 20.03 10.25 -11.81
C HIS A 26 19.38 10.33 -13.21
N LEU A 27 18.09 10.01 -13.31
CA LEU A 27 17.36 10.04 -14.58
C LEU A 27 17.23 11.46 -15.15
N GLU A 28 16.96 12.45 -14.32
CA GLU A 28 16.91 13.86 -14.74
C GLU A 28 18.28 14.35 -15.24
N SER A 29 19.37 13.91 -14.62
CA SER A 29 20.73 14.21 -15.11
C SER A 29 21.03 13.66 -16.51
N LYS A 30 20.22 12.69 -16.98
CA LYS A 30 20.26 12.10 -18.32
C LYS A 30 19.20 12.68 -19.27
N GLY A 31 18.44 13.68 -18.84
CA GLY A 31 17.41 14.33 -19.65
C GLY A 31 16.09 13.55 -19.72
N HIS A 32 15.82 12.66 -18.78
CA HIS A 32 14.51 12.03 -18.64
C HIS A 32 13.60 12.84 -17.71
N GLU A 33 12.31 12.95 -18.07
CA GLU A 33 11.28 13.58 -17.23
C GLU A 33 10.74 12.55 -16.24
N VAL A 34 10.76 12.89 -14.94
CA VAL A 34 10.45 11.93 -13.88
C VAL A 34 9.64 12.58 -12.76
N ASP A 35 8.52 11.95 -12.40
CA ASP A 35 7.78 12.26 -11.18
C ASP A 35 7.95 11.17 -10.12
N GLN A 36 7.75 11.56 -8.88
CA GLN A 36 7.78 10.67 -7.72
C GLN A 36 6.44 10.71 -7.02
N PHE A 37 6.01 9.55 -6.55
CA PHE A 37 4.79 9.39 -5.76
C PHE A 37 5.08 8.54 -4.53
N ASP A 38 4.73 9.08 -3.37
CA ASP A 38 4.80 8.36 -2.10
C ASP A 38 3.42 7.78 -1.78
N PHE A 39 3.07 6.72 -2.50
CA PHE A 39 1.79 6.02 -2.31
C PHE A 39 1.69 5.36 -0.93
N ASN A 40 2.81 5.15 -0.24
CA ASN A 40 2.79 4.75 1.15
C ASN A 40 2.13 5.84 2.02
N ILE A 41 2.62 7.08 1.97
CA ILE A 41 2.01 8.19 2.72
C ILE A 41 0.58 8.49 2.26
N GLU A 42 0.34 8.52 0.95
CA GLU A 42 -1.01 8.78 0.42
C GLU A 42 -2.01 7.71 0.86
N SER A 43 -1.60 6.44 0.96
CA SER A 43 -2.47 5.39 1.47
C SER A 43 -2.82 5.57 2.95
N TYR A 44 -1.94 6.11 3.80
CA TYR A 44 -2.30 6.48 5.17
C TYR A 44 -3.28 7.64 5.21
N GLU A 45 -3.12 8.64 4.35
CA GLU A 45 -4.07 9.75 4.25
C GLU A 45 -5.48 9.25 3.93
N ILE A 46 -5.60 8.29 3.02
CA ILE A 46 -6.87 7.68 2.65
C ILE A 46 -7.39 6.79 3.78
N PHE A 47 -6.59 5.83 4.26
CA PHE A 47 -7.00 4.87 5.28
C PHE A 47 -7.46 5.54 6.58
N LEU A 48 -6.77 6.61 6.99
CA LEU A 48 -7.07 7.37 8.20
C LEU A 48 -8.00 8.56 7.93
N SER A 49 -8.58 8.66 6.72
CA SER A 49 -9.60 9.67 6.43
C SER A 49 -10.94 9.30 7.10
N ARG A 50 -11.73 10.33 7.41
CA ARG A 50 -13.07 10.11 7.96
C ARG A 50 -13.94 9.24 7.06
N GLY A 51 -13.94 9.50 5.75
CA GLY A 51 -14.74 8.75 4.79
C GLY A 51 -14.39 7.26 4.72
N TYR A 52 -13.09 6.92 4.72
CA TYR A 52 -12.67 5.52 4.70
C TYR A 52 -13.02 4.81 6.02
N LEU A 53 -12.79 5.46 7.17
CA LEU A 53 -13.10 4.89 8.47
C LEU A 53 -14.61 4.70 8.68
N ASP A 54 -15.45 5.64 8.25
CA ASP A 54 -16.91 5.48 8.27
C ASP A 54 -17.32 4.25 7.44
N HIS A 55 -16.72 4.06 6.27
CA HIS A 55 -16.95 2.86 5.47
C HIS A 55 -16.49 1.57 6.18
N CYS A 56 -15.38 1.60 6.92
CA CYS A 56 -14.96 0.47 7.75
C CYS A 56 -16.00 0.16 8.82
N VAL A 57 -16.56 1.17 9.50
CA VAL A 57 -17.64 0.97 10.48
C VAL A 57 -18.84 0.29 9.84
N GLU A 58 -19.31 0.76 8.69
CA GLU A 58 -20.42 0.15 7.94
C GLU A 58 -20.14 -1.31 7.59
N THR A 59 -18.91 -1.61 7.14
CA THR A 59 -18.49 -2.97 6.80
C THR A 59 -18.51 -3.88 8.02
N VAL A 60 -17.99 -3.43 9.16
CA VAL A 60 -17.98 -4.21 10.41
C VAL A 60 -19.41 -4.41 10.92
N GLN A 61 -20.26 -3.38 10.87
CA GLN A 61 -21.69 -3.49 11.22
C GLN A 61 -22.43 -4.51 10.34
N LYS A 62 -22.20 -4.47 9.03
CA LYS A 62 -22.76 -5.45 8.09
C LYS A 62 -22.32 -6.86 8.43
N ARG A 63 -21.02 -7.08 8.69
CA ARG A 63 -20.48 -8.40 9.09
C ARG A 63 -21.08 -8.90 10.41
N LEU A 64 -21.28 -8.01 11.38
CA LEU A 64 -21.94 -8.33 12.65
C LEU A 64 -23.40 -8.75 12.48
N SER A 65 -24.12 -8.16 11.53
CA SER A 65 -25.52 -8.49 11.27
C SER A 65 -25.75 -9.87 10.65
N LEU A 66 -24.72 -10.42 9.99
CA LEU A 66 -24.77 -11.76 9.42
C LEU A 66 -24.64 -12.81 10.53
N PRO A 67 -25.19 -14.03 10.37
CA PRO A 67 -24.89 -15.15 11.26
C PRO A 67 -23.41 -15.57 11.20
N ALA A 68 -22.87 -16.11 12.29
CA ALA A 68 -21.57 -16.79 12.29
C ALA A 68 -21.82 -18.28 12.07
N TYR A 69 -21.01 -18.90 11.22
CA TYR A 69 -21.09 -20.31 10.85
C TYR A 69 -19.92 -21.13 11.42
N THR A 70 -18.84 -20.48 11.88
CA THR A 70 -17.71 -21.12 12.55
C THR A 70 -17.43 -20.51 13.94
N SER A 71 -16.75 -21.27 14.81
CA SER A 71 -16.33 -20.77 16.13
C SER A 71 -15.37 -19.59 16.02
N GLU A 72 -14.46 -19.62 15.03
CA GLU A 72 -13.54 -18.52 14.75
C GLU A 72 -14.28 -17.24 14.36
N GLU A 73 -15.29 -17.34 13.47
CA GLU A 73 -16.14 -16.19 13.13
C GLU A 73 -16.90 -15.65 14.36
N GLN A 74 -17.27 -16.52 15.29
CA GLN A 74 -17.99 -16.13 16.50
C GLN A 74 -17.11 -15.35 17.47
N GLU A 75 -15.85 -15.77 17.64
CA GLU A 75 -14.83 -15.05 18.43
C GLU A 75 -14.52 -13.68 17.82
N VAL A 76 -14.32 -13.63 16.51
CA VAL A 76 -14.05 -12.38 15.76
C VAL A 76 -15.20 -11.40 15.91
N LYS A 77 -16.46 -11.88 15.84
CA LYS A 77 -17.63 -11.03 16.06
C LYS A 77 -17.77 -10.53 17.49
N ALA A 78 -17.29 -11.25 18.49
CA ALA A 78 -17.25 -10.72 19.86
C ALA A 78 -16.33 -9.49 19.92
N VAL A 79 -15.14 -9.57 19.33
CA VAL A 79 -14.20 -8.44 19.25
C VAL A 79 -14.79 -7.25 18.49
N TYR A 80 -15.50 -7.50 17.37
CA TYR A 80 -16.20 -6.44 16.63
C TYR A 80 -17.28 -5.75 17.48
N ARG A 81 -18.05 -6.52 18.26
CA ARG A 81 -19.08 -5.97 19.15
C ARG A 81 -18.44 -5.08 20.21
N ASP A 82 -17.36 -5.50 20.83
CA ASP A 82 -16.71 -4.73 21.90
C ASP A 82 -16.30 -3.34 21.39
N ILE A 83 -15.73 -3.25 20.20
CA ILE A 83 -15.27 -1.98 19.63
C ILE A 83 -16.42 -1.07 19.21
N LEU A 84 -17.48 -1.64 18.65
CA LEU A 84 -18.65 -0.88 18.22
C LEU A 84 -19.65 -0.61 19.36
N SER A 85 -19.48 -1.24 20.53
CA SER A 85 -20.39 -1.10 21.67
C SER A 85 -20.24 0.26 22.35
N ASP A 86 -19.01 0.80 22.39
CA ASP A 86 -18.74 2.14 22.91
C ASP A 86 -18.77 3.17 21.79
N LYS A 87 -19.99 3.66 21.49
CA LYS A 87 -20.20 4.69 20.47
C LYS A 87 -19.43 5.97 20.76
N ALA A 88 -19.34 6.38 22.02
CA ALA A 88 -18.65 7.62 22.40
C ALA A 88 -17.14 7.49 22.14
N PHE A 89 -16.56 6.34 22.46
CA PHE A 89 -15.17 6.04 22.14
C PHE A 89 -14.93 5.98 20.62
N LEU A 90 -15.79 5.29 19.86
CA LEU A 90 -15.67 5.23 18.40
C LEU A 90 -15.75 6.63 17.78
N ASP A 91 -16.74 7.43 18.18
CA ASP A 91 -16.90 8.81 17.70
C ASP A 91 -15.67 9.66 18.05
N SER A 92 -15.08 9.46 19.24
CA SER A 92 -13.82 10.10 19.62
C SER A 92 -12.70 9.75 18.63
N ILE A 93 -12.52 8.48 18.28
CA ILE A 93 -11.48 8.07 17.31
C ILE A 93 -11.74 8.71 15.94
N LEU A 94 -12.97 8.65 15.45
CA LEU A 94 -13.33 9.17 14.12
C LEU A 94 -13.20 10.70 14.03
N ASN A 95 -13.38 11.42 15.13
CA ASN A 95 -13.23 12.87 15.19
C ASN A 95 -11.78 13.32 15.44
N GLU A 96 -11.01 12.54 16.20
CA GLU A 96 -9.63 12.90 16.59
C GLU A 96 -8.56 12.42 15.59
N VAL A 97 -8.88 11.50 14.67
CA VAL A 97 -7.88 10.90 13.76
C VAL A 97 -7.12 11.94 12.93
N GLU A 98 -7.79 12.99 12.46
CA GLU A 98 -7.16 14.03 11.65
C GLU A 98 -6.19 14.88 12.49
N ASP A 99 -6.59 15.29 13.69
CA ASP A 99 -5.70 16.00 14.62
C ASP A 99 -4.53 15.10 15.05
N ALA A 100 -4.77 13.80 15.24
CA ALA A 100 -3.73 12.84 15.58
C ALA A 100 -2.66 12.75 14.48
N LYS A 101 -3.02 12.77 13.20
CA LYS A 101 -2.05 12.90 12.10
C LYS A 101 -1.30 14.23 12.16
N ASN A 102 -1.98 15.33 12.45
CA ASN A 102 -1.37 16.66 12.54
C ASN A 102 -0.39 16.79 13.71
N VAL A 103 -0.64 16.14 14.84
CA VAL A 103 0.33 16.04 15.95
C VAL A 103 1.65 15.43 15.48
N LEU A 104 1.58 14.39 14.65
CA LEU A 104 2.78 13.71 14.13
C LEU A 104 3.57 14.56 13.12
N ARG A 105 2.97 15.62 12.58
CA ARG A 105 3.54 16.55 11.58
C ARG A 105 3.99 17.88 12.17
N ASP A 106 3.59 18.16 13.40
CA ASP A 106 3.83 19.42 14.06
C ASP A 106 5.11 19.33 14.91
N GLU A 107 6.09 20.18 14.61
CA GLU A 107 7.42 20.16 15.24
C GLU A 107 7.34 20.35 16.76
N GLU A 108 6.41 21.15 17.27
CA GLU A 108 6.29 21.41 18.70
C GLU A 108 5.52 20.29 19.41
N ARG A 109 4.35 19.91 18.89
CA ARG A 109 3.45 18.92 19.50
C ARG A 109 4.04 17.51 19.45
N PHE A 110 4.84 17.20 18.43
CA PHE A 110 5.47 15.89 18.28
C PHE A 110 6.35 15.52 19.48
N PHE A 111 7.10 16.47 20.04
CA PHE A 111 8.00 16.21 21.17
C PHE A 111 7.30 16.27 22.54
N GLN A 112 6.01 16.63 22.60
CA GLN A 112 5.22 16.58 23.83
C GLN A 112 4.71 15.17 24.07
N PHE A 113 5.38 14.40 24.95
CA PHE A 113 5.15 12.96 25.10
C PHE A 113 3.68 12.56 25.29
N GLU A 114 2.93 13.23 26.18
CA GLU A 114 1.51 12.89 26.41
C GLU A 114 0.63 13.18 25.18
N THR A 115 0.91 14.29 24.47
CA THR A 115 0.23 14.65 23.23
C THR A 115 0.52 13.63 22.13
N TYR A 116 1.79 13.30 21.93
CA TYR A 116 2.22 12.26 20.98
C TYR A 116 1.59 10.91 21.30
N LYS A 117 1.63 10.49 22.57
CA LYS A 117 1.09 9.20 23.01
C LYS A 117 -0.41 9.10 22.75
N LYS A 118 -1.18 10.16 23.03
CA LYS A 118 -2.62 10.21 22.72
C LYS A 118 -2.85 10.12 21.21
N ALA A 119 -2.14 10.92 20.42
CA ALA A 119 -2.27 10.91 18.96
C ALA A 119 -1.92 9.54 18.38
N TYR A 120 -0.77 8.98 18.74
CA TYR A 120 -0.32 7.67 18.28
C TYR A 120 -1.31 6.57 18.67
N THR A 121 -1.86 6.60 19.89
CA THR A 121 -2.90 5.66 20.33
C THR A 121 -4.16 5.77 19.47
N THR A 122 -4.59 6.99 19.14
CA THR A 122 -5.74 7.24 18.27
C THR A 122 -5.52 6.63 16.89
N LEU A 123 -4.35 6.86 16.29
CA LEU A 123 -3.98 6.27 15.01
C LEU A 123 -3.97 4.73 15.06
N LYS A 124 -3.36 4.13 16.10
CA LYS A 124 -3.36 2.68 16.29
C LYS A 124 -4.77 2.10 16.39
N MET A 125 -5.67 2.78 17.09
CA MET A 125 -7.07 2.35 17.21
C MET A 125 -7.82 2.47 15.89
N ALA A 126 -7.57 3.53 15.10
CA ALA A 126 -8.10 3.66 13.74
C ALA A 126 -7.59 2.53 12.81
N MET A 127 -6.30 2.22 12.83
CA MET A 127 -5.74 1.10 12.07
C MET A 127 -6.35 -0.25 12.47
N LYS A 128 -6.63 -0.42 13.76
CA LYS A 128 -7.31 -1.60 14.29
C LYS A 128 -8.73 -1.75 13.69
N LEU A 129 -9.48 -0.64 13.58
CA LEU A 129 -10.79 -0.63 12.92
C LEU A 129 -10.69 -1.07 11.44
N ILE A 130 -9.69 -0.60 10.71
CA ILE A 130 -9.43 -1.01 9.32
C ILE A 130 -9.13 -2.51 9.25
N SER A 131 -8.28 -3.01 10.14
CA SER A 131 -8.00 -4.46 10.24
C SER A 131 -9.27 -5.29 10.43
N TYR A 132 -10.24 -4.80 11.20
CA TYR A 132 -11.51 -5.51 11.37
C TYR A 132 -12.38 -5.49 10.13
N ALA A 133 -12.41 -4.38 9.40
CA ALA A 133 -13.11 -4.30 8.13
C ALA A 133 -12.52 -5.26 7.08
N HIS A 134 -11.24 -5.61 7.18
CA HIS A 134 -10.51 -6.48 6.24
C HIS A 134 -10.04 -7.82 6.83
N TYR A 135 -10.57 -8.20 7.99
CA TYR A 135 -10.25 -9.47 8.64
C TYR A 135 -10.39 -10.65 7.65
N PRO A 136 -9.49 -11.66 7.69
CA PRO A 136 -8.41 -11.89 8.67
C PRO A 136 -7.12 -11.09 8.48
N SER A 137 -7.07 -10.16 7.52
CA SER A 137 -5.89 -9.31 7.34
C SER A 137 -5.73 -8.31 8.48
N ARG A 138 -4.48 -7.97 8.77
CA ARG A 138 -4.11 -7.01 9.81
C ARG A 138 -3.24 -5.94 9.18
N LEU A 139 -3.69 -4.70 9.28
CA LEU A 139 -2.97 -3.52 8.83
C LEU A 139 -2.72 -2.63 10.04
N ASP A 140 -1.48 -2.21 10.20
CA ASP A 140 -1.03 -1.33 11.28
C ASP A 140 -0.14 -0.22 10.71
N LEU A 141 0.39 0.70 11.53
CA LEU A 141 1.25 1.81 11.07
C LEU A 141 2.62 1.37 10.51
N ASP A 142 2.98 0.11 10.67
CA ASP A 142 4.31 -0.41 10.33
C ASP A 142 4.27 -1.74 9.59
N SER A 143 3.10 -2.38 9.55
CA SER A 143 3.00 -3.77 9.13
C SER A 143 1.67 -4.04 8.44
N PHE A 144 1.74 -4.96 7.49
CA PHE A 144 0.57 -5.54 6.84
C PHE A 144 0.77 -7.04 6.79
N PHE A 145 -0.26 -7.76 7.19
CA PHE A 145 -0.27 -9.21 7.26
C PHE A 145 -1.57 -9.74 6.66
N MET A 146 -1.45 -10.73 5.79
CA MET A 146 -2.58 -11.53 5.35
C MET A 146 -2.42 -12.96 5.85
N MET A 147 -3.51 -13.54 6.32
CA MET A 147 -3.51 -14.91 6.84
C MET A 147 -2.98 -15.90 5.79
N GLY A 148 -2.00 -16.71 6.20
CA GLY A 148 -1.37 -17.73 5.36
C GLY A 148 -0.13 -17.27 4.60
N ASN A 149 0.42 -16.08 4.91
CA ASN A 149 1.63 -15.51 4.32
C ASN A 149 1.65 -15.66 2.78
N PRO A 150 0.63 -15.15 2.08
CA PRO A 150 0.51 -15.34 0.64
C PRO A 150 1.73 -14.88 -0.15
N GLU A 151 2.50 -13.92 0.37
CA GLU A 151 3.75 -13.44 -0.19
C GLU A 151 4.87 -14.49 -0.28
N GLU A 152 4.75 -15.63 0.41
CA GLU A 152 5.78 -16.69 0.41
C GLU A 152 5.75 -17.57 -0.85
N ASN A 153 4.67 -17.51 -1.65
CA ASN A 153 4.55 -18.33 -2.86
C ASN A 153 3.66 -17.69 -3.93
N LEU A 154 3.82 -18.12 -5.18
CA LEU A 154 3.15 -17.54 -6.34
C LEU A 154 1.60 -17.63 -6.25
N SER A 155 1.04 -18.79 -5.88
CA SER A 155 -0.41 -18.95 -5.81
C SER A 155 -1.03 -18.07 -4.71
N GLY A 156 -0.33 -17.94 -3.59
CA GLY A 156 -0.63 -16.98 -2.53
C GLY A 156 -0.67 -15.55 -3.06
N ILE A 157 0.38 -15.08 -3.72
CA ILE A 157 0.45 -13.73 -4.32
C ILE A 157 -0.71 -13.51 -5.29
N LEU A 158 -0.94 -14.43 -6.24
CA LEU A 158 -1.99 -14.30 -7.25
C LEU A 158 -3.37 -14.17 -6.63
N SER A 159 -3.67 -15.00 -5.63
CA SER A 159 -4.96 -14.99 -4.93
C SER A 159 -5.13 -13.77 -4.04
N ALA A 160 -4.11 -13.40 -3.26
CA ALA A 160 -4.17 -12.26 -2.34
C ALA A 160 -4.29 -10.92 -3.06
N THR A 161 -3.59 -10.73 -4.17
CA THR A 161 -3.67 -9.51 -5.00
C THR A 161 -4.99 -9.38 -5.77
N ALA A 162 -5.84 -10.43 -5.78
CA ALA A 162 -7.18 -10.41 -6.38
C ALA A 162 -8.31 -10.50 -5.34
N ASP A 163 -8.01 -10.49 -4.04
CA ASP A 163 -9.01 -10.71 -2.99
C ASP A 163 -9.62 -9.38 -2.50
N PRO A 164 -10.82 -8.97 -2.95
CA PRO A 164 -11.37 -7.66 -2.63
C PRO A 164 -11.82 -7.53 -1.16
N ILE A 165 -11.82 -8.63 -0.42
CA ILE A 165 -12.28 -8.66 0.97
C ILE A 165 -11.08 -8.52 1.90
N ARG A 166 -10.07 -9.38 1.73
CA ARG A 166 -8.89 -9.47 2.59
C ARG A 166 -7.82 -8.45 2.22
N ASN A 167 -7.78 -7.97 0.98
CA ASN A 167 -6.80 -6.99 0.53
C ASN A 167 -7.40 -5.57 0.55
N PRO A 168 -7.08 -4.73 1.56
CA PRO A 168 -7.62 -3.36 1.65
C PRO A 168 -7.13 -2.45 0.52
N PHE A 169 -6.00 -2.79 -0.10
CA PHE A 169 -5.34 -1.93 -1.06
C PHE A 169 -6.04 -1.89 -2.41
N ILE A 170 -6.78 -2.95 -2.79
CA ILE A 170 -7.53 -2.97 -4.06
C ILE A 170 -8.47 -1.78 -4.10
N ARG A 171 -9.41 -1.71 -3.17
CA ARG A 171 -10.37 -0.62 -3.11
C ARG A 171 -9.71 0.74 -2.90
N MET A 172 -8.71 0.81 -2.00
CA MET A 172 -8.00 2.05 -1.75
C MET A 172 -7.38 2.62 -3.04
N TYR A 173 -6.73 1.78 -3.84
CA TYR A 173 -6.17 2.20 -5.13
C TYR A 173 -7.25 2.57 -6.14
N GLU A 174 -8.25 1.70 -6.31
CA GLU A 174 -9.25 1.83 -7.37
C GLU A 174 -10.20 3.01 -7.16
N ASP A 175 -10.64 3.23 -5.93
CA ASP A 175 -11.67 4.21 -5.59
C ASP A 175 -11.08 5.57 -5.19
N TYR A 176 -9.88 5.60 -4.60
CA TYR A 176 -9.36 6.82 -3.95
C TYR A 176 -8.05 7.34 -4.54
N LEU A 177 -7.12 6.47 -4.94
CA LEU A 177 -5.76 6.90 -5.25
C LEU A 177 -5.52 7.07 -6.76
N LEU A 178 -5.79 6.04 -7.55
CA LEU A 178 -5.37 6.00 -8.96
C LEU A 178 -6.12 7.00 -9.83
N GLY A 179 -7.32 7.44 -9.43
CA GLY A 179 -8.08 8.47 -10.15
C GLY A 179 -7.44 9.88 -10.08
N ASN A 180 -6.50 10.12 -9.17
CA ASN A 180 -5.90 11.44 -8.96
C ASN A 180 -4.65 11.69 -9.82
N VAL A 181 -4.21 10.71 -10.61
CA VAL A 181 -3.01 10.80 -11.43
C VAL A 181 -3.38 10.65 -12.90
N ALA A 182 -2.89 11.56 -13.75
CA ALA A 182 -3.05 11.50 -15.19
C ALA A 182 -2.11 10.45 -15.81
N TRP A 183 -2.48 9.17 -15.71
CA TRP A 183 -1.63 8.05 -16.15
C TRP A 183 -1.25 8.08 -17.64
N ASP A 184 -2.04 8.76 -18.47
CA ASP A 184 -1.75 8.95 -19.90
C ASP A 184 -0.50 9.82 -20.17
N ASP A 185 -0.04 10.60 -19.18
CA ASP A 185 1.18 11.40 -19.30
C ASP A 185 2.45 10.53 -19.18
N TYR A 186 2.32 9.31 -18.66
CA TYR A 186 3.43 8.41 -18.37
C TYR A 186 3.47 7.26 -19.38
N GLY A 187 4.67 6.73 -19.64
CA GLY A 187 4.82 5.47 -20.37
C GLY A 187 5.65 4.43 -19.62
N LEU A 188 6.21 4.79 -18.46
CA LEU A 188 6.85 3.86 -17.55
C LEU A 188 6.46 4.16 -16.11
N VAL A 189 6.16 3.10 -15.35
CA VAL A 189 5.93 3.13 -13.91
C VAL A 189 6.96 2.24 -13.24
N GLY A 190 7.79 2.79 -12.36
CA GLY A 190 8.73 2.06 -11.54
C GLY A 190 8.22 1.89 -10.11
N LEU A 191 8.04 0.65 -9.65
CA LEU A 191 7.66 0.33 -8.27
C LEU A 191 8.88 -0.13 -7.48
N SER A 192 9.20 0.55 -6.37
CA SER A 192 10.30 0.13 -5.48
C SER A 192 9.77 -0.63 -4.25
N ILE A 193 9.94 -1.96 -4.26
CA ILE A 193 9.47 -2.87 -3.21
C ILE A 193 10.68 -3.37 -2.41
N ILE A 194 10.86 -2.86 -1.19
CA ILE A 194 12.05 -3.10 -0.36
C ILE A 194 11.77 -3.95 0.89
N HIS A 195 10.50 -4.16 1.21
CA HIS A 195 10.07 -4.92 2.38
C HIS A 195 9.01 -5.97 2.02
N ILE A 196 9.00 -7.08 2.77
CA ILE A 196 8.06 -8.19 2.52
C ILE A 196 6.60 -7.75 2.64
N GLY A 197 6.29 -6.87 3.60
CA GLY A 197 4.95 -6.28 3.76
C GLY A 197 4.50 -5.38 2.59
N GLN A 198 5.42 -5.00 1.69
CA GLN A 198 5.09 -4.27 0.47
C GLN A 198 4.76 -5.19 -0.71
N VAL A 199 5.01 -6.50 -0.64
CA VAL A 199 4.84 -7.41 -1.79
C VAL A 199 3.40 -7.43 -2.26
N ILE A 200 2.45 -7.75 -1.37
CA ILE A 200 1.03 -7.79 -1.75
C ILE A 200 0.51 -6.40 -2.19
N PRO A 201 0.60 -5.33 -1.40
CA PRO A 201 0.15 -4.00 -1.84
C PRO A 201 0.85 -3.49 -3.10
N GLY A 202 2.16 -3.70 -3.25
CA GLY A 202 2.93 -3.28 -4.42
C GLY A 202 2.56 -4.06 -5.68
N LEU A 203 2.39 -5.38 -5.60
CA LEU A 203 1.95 -6.19 -6.74
C LEU A 203 0.46 -6.01 -7.04
N THR A 204 -0.37 -5.69 -6.04
CA THR A 204 -1.76 -5.27 -6.26
C THR A 204 -1.82 -4.02 -7.12
N LEU A 205 -1.01 -3.00 -6.79
CA LEU A 205 -0.88 -1.78 -7.58
C LEU A 205 -0.39 -2.07 -9.00
N ALA A 206 0.63 -2.90 -9.15
CA ALA A 206 1.18 -3.32 -10.45
C ALA A 206 0.10 -3.95 -11.34
N ARG A 207 -0.67 -4.90 -10.79
CA ARG A 207 -1.79 -5.57 -11.48
C ARG A 207 -2.85 -4.57 -11.93
N ILE A 208 -3.31 -3.69 -11.05
CA ILE A 208 -4.37 -2.73 -11.38
C ILE A 208 -3.91 -1.76 -12.47
N LEU A 209 -2.69 -1.22 -12.36
CA LEU A 209 -2.13 -0.32 -13.38
C LEU A 209 -2.01 -1.03 -14.73
N ARG A 210 -1.48 -2.25 -14.75
CA ARG A 210 -1.35 -3.05 -15.99
C ARG A 210 -2.70 -3.36 -16.63
N GLN A 211 -3.73 -3.67 -15.84
CA GLN A 211 -5.07 -3.97 -16.34
C GLN A 211 -5.81 -2.73 -16.86
N ARG A 212 -5.58 -1.56 -16.25
CA ARG A 212 -6.27 -0.31 -16.61
C ARG A 212 -5.56 0.48 -17.72
N PHE A 213 -4.24 0.35 -17.84
CA PHE A 213 -3.40 1.16 -18.72
C PHE A 213 -2.42 0.27 -19.49
N ASP A 214 -2.85 -0.22 -20.66
CA ASP A 214 -2.09 -1.13 -21.51
C ASP A 214 -0.81 -0.50 -22.10
N HIS A 215 -0.76 0.83 -22.17
CA HIS A 215 0.40 1.59 -22.64
C HIS A 215 1.54 1.70 -21.63
N LEU A 216 1.29 1.43 -20.34
CA LEU A 216 2.30 1.60 -19.28
C LEU A 216 3.27 0.43 -19.21
N HIS A 217 4.56 0.72 -19.38
CA HIS A 217 5.61 -0.23 -19.01
C HIS A 217 5.80 -0.24 -17.49
N ILE A 218 5.22 -1.22 -16.81
CA ILE A 218 5.47 -1.47 -15.39
C ILE A 218 6.83 -2.17 -15.16
N VAL A 219 7.73 -1.55 -14.41
CA VAL A 219 8.99 -2.13 -13.93
C VAL A 219 8.98 -2.22 -12.41
N ILE A 220 9.40 -3.35 -11.86
CA ILE A 220 9.59 -3.51 -10.42
C ILE A 220 11.08 -3.51 -10.06
N GLY A 221 11.40 -3.05 -8.85
CA GLY A 221 12.73 -3.14 -8.28
C GLY A 221 12.67 -3.16 -6.76
N GLY A 222 13.84 -3.05 -6.14
CA GLY A 222 13.98 -3.06 -4.68
C GLY A 222 14.49 -4.39 -4.11
N SER A 223 14.91 -4.35 -2.85
CA SER A 223 15.73 -5.40 -2.24
C SER A 223 15.00 -6.70 -1.93
N VAL A 224 13.66 -6.75 -2.03
CA VAL A 224 12.88 -7.97 -1.77
C VAL A 224 13.16 -9.03 -2.83
N PHE A 225 13.17 -8.63 -4.11
CA PHE A 225 13.37 -9.56 -5.22
C PHE A 225 14.82 -10.09 -5.30
N ASN A 226 15.78 -9.40 -4.68
CA ASN A 226 17.14 -9.91 -4.51
C ASN A 226 17.21 -11.00 -3.43
N ARG A 227 16.41 -10.86 -2.36
CA ARG A 227 16.45 -11.74 -1.18
C ARG A 227 15.56 -12.97 -1.30
N HIS A 228 14.51 -12.89 -2.12
CA HIS A 228 13.54 -13.95 -2.34
C HIS A 228 13.54 -14.35 -3.83
N ALA A 229 14.71 -14.74 -4.34
CA ALA A 229 14.86 -15.18 -5.73
C ALA A 229 13.95 -16.38 -6.05
N ASP A 230 13.64 -17.22 -5.05
CA ASP A 230 12.74 -18.37 -5.16
C ASP A 230 11.30 -17.96 -5.53
N LEU A 231 10.86 -16.73 -5.19
CA LEU A 231 9.57 -16.18 -5.67
C LEU A 231 9.55 -16.04 -7.19
N LEU A 232 10.73 -15.95 -7.81
CA LEU A 232 10.93 -15.83 -9.24
C LEU A 232 11.18 -17.20 -9.91
N ASP A 233 10.98 -18.34 -9.24
CA ASP A 233 11.23 -19.65 -9.88
C ASP A 233 10.19 -20.00 -10.96
N ASN A 234 9.03 -19.34 -10.94
CA ASN A 234 8.01 -19.45 -11.99
C ASN A 234 7.69 -18.07 -12.61
N LYS A 235 8.72 -17.44 -13.20
CA LYS A 235 8.71 -16.05 -13.70
C LYS A 235 7.52 -15.72 -14.59
N GLN A 236 7.11 -16.65 -15.44
CA GLN A 236 6.17 -16.33 -16.51
C GLN A 236 4.86 -15.71 -16.00
N ALA A 237 4.25 -16.32 -14.97
CA ALA A 237 3.01 -15.79 -14.40
C ALA A 237 3.19 -14.40 -13.77
N LEU A 238 4.32 -14.14 -13.09
CA LEU A 238 4.56 -12.81 -12.49
C LEU A 238 4.70 -11.71 -13.55
N PHE A 239 5.40 -12.00 -14.64
CA PHE A 239 5.59 -11.05 -15.74
C PHE A 239 4.30 -10.86 -16.58
N GLU A 240 3.47 -11.89 -16.67
CA GLU A 240 2.17 -11.81 -17.35
C GLU A 240 1.15 -10.99 -16.54
N GLU A 241 1.15 -11.17 -15.22
CA GLU A 241 0.11 -10.62 -14.32
C GLU A 241 0.44 -9.25 -13.75
N PHE A 242 1.72 -8.93 -13.54
CA PHE A 242 2.10 -7.77 -12.71
C PHE A 242 3.01 -6.76 -13.42
N PHE A 243 4.10 -7.20 -14.06
CA PHE A 243 5.13 -6.26 -14.54
C PHE A 243 5.84 -6.75 -15.81
N HIS A 244 6.40 -5.84 -16.59
CA HIS A 244 7.09 -6.14 -17.85
C HIS A 244 8.58 -6.38 -17.65
N SER A 245 9.18 -5.75 -16.65
CA SER A 245 10.60 -5.94 -16.32
C SER A 245 10.85 -5.87 -14.82
N VAL A 246 12.01 -6.39 -14.42
CA VAL A 246 12.54 -6.32 -13.06
C VAL A 246 13.96 -5.79 -13.10
N ILE A 247 14.27 -4.84 -12.23
CA ILE A 247 15.63 -4.36 -12.00
C ILE A 247 16.10 -4.88 -10.63
N VAL A 248 17.17 -5.65 -10.67
CA VAL A 248 17.79 -6.31 -9.52
C VAL A 248 19.04 -5.53 -9.14
N SER A 249 19.31 -5.42 -7.84
CA SER A 249 20.45 -4.64 -7.29
C SER A 249 20.34 -3.12 -7.56
N GLU A 250 21.42 -2.47 -8.01
CA GLU A 250 21.48 -1.02 -8.22
C GLU A 250 20.60 -0.59 -9.39
N GLY A 251 19.80 0.46 -9.18
CA GLY A 251 18.73 0.83 -10.10
C GLY A 251 19.09 1.92 -11.12
N GLU A 252 20.08 2.76 -10.83
CA GLU A 252 20.36 4.00 -11.55
C GLU A 252 20.63 3.76 -13.03
N LYS A 253 21.67 2.98 -13.33
CA LYS A 253 22.09 2.72 -14.70
C LYS A 253 21.07 1.84 -15.45
N PRO A 254 20.59 0.71 -14.91
CA PRO A 254 19.63 -0.13 -15.63
C PRO A 254 18.31 0.59 -15.92
N LEU A 255 17.84 1.44 -15.01
CA LEU A 255 16.59 2.18 -15.21
C LEU A 255 16.75 3.25 -16.30
N ALA A 256 17.88 3.97 -16.34
CA ALA A 256 18.16 4.93 -17.41
C ALA A 256 18.25 4.24 -18.80
N GLU A 257 18.90 3.08 -18.85
CA GLU A 257 18.97 2.26 -20.06
C GLU A 257 17.59 1.77 -20.50
N LEU A 258 16.77 1.28 -19.57
CA LEU A 258 15.39 0.86 -19.84
C LEU A 258 14.52 2.01 -20.37
N VAL A 259 14.58 3.20 -19.76
CA VAL A 259 13.82 4.36 -20.24
C VAL A 259 14.26 4.75 -21.65
N THR A 260 15.56 4.67 -21.96
CA THR A 260 16.10 4.96 -23.29
C THR A 260 15.66 3.92 -24.33
N HIS A 261 15.72 2.64 -23.96
CA HIS A 261 15.25 1.51 -24.78
C HIS A 261 13.78 1.71 -25.19
N LEU A 262 12.91 1.98 -24.22
CA LEU A 262 11.48 2.20 -24.46
C LEU A 262 11.20 3.46 -25.30
N LYS A 263 11.95 4.55 -25.12
CA LYS A 263 11.82 5.75 -25.95
C LYS A 263 12.24 5.52 -27.42
N THR A 264 13.18 4.62 -27.66
CA THR A 264 13.76 4.40 -29.00
C THR A 264 13.21 3.16 -29.71
N GLY A 265 12.45 2.31 -29.03
CA GLY A 265 11.91 1.06 -29.57
C GLY A 265 12.99 0.04 -29.94
N LYS A 266 14.16 0.10 -29.31
CA LYS A 266 15.34 -0.71 -29.58
C LYS A 266 15.89 -1.28 -28.30
#